data_AF-A0A4Y1ZFR4-F1
#
_entry.id   AF-A0A4Y1ZFR4-F1
#
_cell.length_a   1.000
_cell.length_b   1.000
_cell.length_c   1.000
_cell.angle_alpha   90.00
_cell.angle_beta   90.00
_cell.angle_gamma   90.00
#
_symmetry.space_group_name_H-M   'P 1'
#
loop_
_entity.id
_entity.type
_entity.pdbx_description
1 polymer ?
#
loop_
_entity_poly.entity_id
_entity_poly.type
_entity_poly.pdbx_seq_one_letter_code
_entity_poly.pdbx_strand_id
1 'polypeptide(L)' 'MSICIQCCEHLNRALVIDRTVAEKRNYDEVTVRPIRHAGGSMATYAYDHLPDPIIVEFIRADGGLDIGDTLIGMH' A
#
# COMPACT_ATOMS: atom_id res chain seq x y z
N MET A 1 2.13 -11.96 10.21
CA MET A 1 2.95 -10.96 9.50
C MET A 1 2.07 -10.32 8.45
N SER A 2 1.89 -9.01 8.46
CA SER A 2 1.09 -8.28 7.47
C SER A 2 2.03 -7.43 6.60
N ILE A 3 1.91 -7.53 5.28
CA ILE A 3 2.73 -6.77 4.32
C ILE A 3 1.87 -5.62 3.78
N CYS A 4 2.50 -4.44 3.66
CA CYS A 4 1.89 -3.26 3.04
C CYS A 4 2.81 -2.76 1.93
N ILE A 5 2.25 -2.37 0.79
CA ILE A 5 3.02 -1.94 -0.38
C ILE A 5 2.64 -0.50 -0.73
N GLN A 6 3.59 0.43 -0.55
CA GLN A 6 3.43 1.84 -0.89
C GLN A 6 3.29 2.03 -2.42
N CYS A 7 2.29 2.82 -2.84
CA CYS A 7 2.19 3.38 -4.19
C CYS A 7 3.20 4.53 -4.40
N CYS A 8 3.49 4.88 -5.66
CA CYS A 8 4.23 6.12 -5.93
C CYS A 8 3.44 7.38 -5.55
N GLU A 9 4.11 8.54 -5.61
CA GLU A 9 3.57 9.86 -5.27
C GLU A 9 2.32 10.27 -6.07
N HIS A 10 2.10 9.69 -7.24
CA HIS A 10 0.88 9.93 -8.04
C HIS A 10 -0.41 9.50 -7.33
N LEU A 11 -0.31 8.51 -6.43
CA LEU A 11 -1.42 8.06 -5.58
C LEU A 11 -1.18 8.42 -4.11
N ASN A 12 -0.51 9.56 -3.87
CA ASN A 12 -0.24 10.09 -2.54
C ASN A 12 0.45 9.10 -1.59
N ARG A 13 1.20 8.14 -2.14
CA ARG A 13 1.88 7.09 -1.35
C ARG A 13 0.93 6.20 -0.53
N ALA A 14 -0.34 6.15 -0.94
CA ALA A 14 -1.33 5.23 -0.38
C ALA A 14 -0.86 3.77 -0.52
N LEU A 15 -1.36 2.88 0.34
CA LEU A 15 -0.79 1.54 0.50
C LEU A 15 -1.77 0.44 0.10
N VAL A 16 -1.27 -0.52 -0.67
CA VAL A 16 -1.98 -1.77 -0.94
C VAL A 16 -1.80 -2.70 0.26
N ILE A 17 -2.91 -3.14 0.84
CA ILE A 17 -2.95 -4.10 1.95
C ILE A 17 -4.11 -5.09 1.78
N ASP A 18 -4.10 -6.17 2.55
CA ASP A 18 -5.24 -7.09 2.67
C ASP A 18 -6.34 -6.46 3.54
N ARG A 19 -7.61 -6.58 3.13
CA ARG A 19 -8.78 -6.03 3.85
C ARG A 19 -8.80 -6.45 5.32
N THR A 20 -8.45 -7.70 5.62
CA THR A 20 -8.46 -8.19 7.00
C THR A 20 -7.43 -7.50 7.89
N VAL A 21 -6.33 -6.98 7.32
CA VAL A 21 -5.33 -6.19 8.04
C VAL A 21 -5.87 -4.80 8.33
N ALA A 22 -6.51 -4.17 7.34
CA ALA A 22 -7.10 -2.85 7.46
C ALA A 22 -8.15 -2.80 8.58
N GLU A 23 -9.07 -3.77 8.58
CA GLU A 23 -10.14 -3.89 9.58
C GLU A 23 -9.57 -4.12 10.99
N LYS A 24 -8.58 -5.02 11.12
CA LYS A 24 -7.94 -5.30 12.43
C LYS A 24 -7.19 -4.09 12.99
N ARG A 25 -6.69 -3.21 12.13
CA ARG A 25 -5.90 -2.03 12.52
C ARG A 25 -6.70 -0.73 12.48
N ASN A 26 -7.95 -0.76 12.04
CA ASN A 26 -8.80 0.40 11.80
C ASN A 26 -8.12 1.44 10.88
N TYR A 27 -7.62 0.99 9.73
CA TYR A 27 -7.10 1.90 8.70
C TYR A 27 -8.21 2.36 7.74
N ASP A 28 -8.10 3.61 7.31
CA ASP A 28 -9.08 4.24 6.42
C ASP A 28 -8.88 3.79 4.96
N GLU A 29 -9.88 3.09 4.42
CA GLU A 29 -9.92 2.67 3.01
C GLU A 29 -10.14 3.89 2.10
N VAL A 30 -9.36 3.98 1.02
CA VAL A 30 -9.52 4.99 -0.03
C VAL A 30 -9.77 4.34 -1.38
N THR A 31 -10.59 4.97 -2.20
CA THR A 31 -11.04 4.40 -3.47
C THR A 31 -10.12 4.80 -4.62
N VAL A 32 -9.15 3.95 -4.92
CA VAL A 32 -8.33 4.04 -6.14
C VAL A 32 -7.80 2.66 -6.52
N ARG A 33 -7.47 2.45 -7.80
CA ARG A 33 -6.78 1.23 -8.25
C ARG A 33 -5.43 1.61 -8.85
N PRO A 34 -4.31 1.10 -8.32
CA PRO A 34 -2.99 1.37 -8.90
C PRO A 34 -2.87 0.70 -10.27
N ILE A 35 -2.18 1.40 -11.16
CA ILE A 35 -1.71 0.87 -12.44
C ILE A 35 -0.21 1.17 -12.57
N ARG A 36 0.47 0.47 -13.49
CA ARG A 36 1.93 0.62 -13.66
C ARG A 36 2.39 2.07 -13.83
N HIS A 37 1.59 2.88 -14.52
CA HIS A 37 1.89 4.29 -14.79
C HIS A 37 1.38 5.28 -13.72
N ALA A 38 0.55 4.84 -12.76
CA ALA A 38 0.00 5.66 -11.69
C ALA A 38 -0.24 4.76 -10.46
N GLY A 39 0.75 4.73 -9.57
CA GLY A 39 0.83 3.81 -8.43
C GLY A 39 2.09 2.95 -8.44
N GLY A 40 2.63 2.62 -9.62
CA GLY A 40 3.88 1.89 -9.78
C GLY A 40 3.70 0.39 -9.96
N SER A 41 4.72 -0.29 -10.51
CA SER A 41 4.65 -1.70 -10.88
C SER A 41 4.44 -2.63 -9.69
N MET A 42 5.12 -2.38 -8.57
CA MET A 42 5.02 -3.21 -7.37
C MET A 42 3.65 -3.12 -6.69
N ALA A 43 3.10 -1.91 -6.52
CA ALA A 43 1.76 -1.72 -5.98
C ALA A 43 0.69 -2.34 -6.89
N THR A 44 0.82 -2.17 -8.22
CA THR A 44 -0.08 -2.83 -9.18
C THR A 44 -0.01 -4.34 -9.05
N TYR A 45 1.20 -4.91 -8.99
CA TYR A 45 1.39 -6.35 -8.83
C TYR A 45 0.77 -6.86 -7.51
N ALA A 46 0.99 -6.15 -6.40
CA ALA A 46 0.41 -6.51 -5.12
C ALA A 46 -1.13 -6.48 -5.15
N TYR A 47 -1.70 -5.43 -5.75
CA TYR A 47 -3.15 -5.30 -5.90
C TYR A 47 -3.74 -6.42 -6.77
N ASP A 48 -3.01 -6.93 -7.75
CA ASP A 48 -3.51 -8.00 -8.62
C ASP A 48 -3.36 -9.41 -8.01
N HIS A 49 -2.55 -9.58 -6.96
CA HIS A 49 -2.18 -10.92 -6.44
C HIS A 49 -2.51 -11.14 -4.96
N LEU A 50 -2.80 -10.09 -4.19
CA LEU A 50 -3.36 -10.25 -2.85
C LEU A 50 -4.80 -10.80 -2.93
N PRO A 51 -5.26 -11.58 -1.94
CA PRO A 51 -6.54 -12.27 -2.02
C PRO A 51 -7.74 -11.33 -1.90
N ASP A 52 -7.67 -10.30 -1.04
CA ASP A 52 -8.67 -9.24 -0.92
C ASP A 52 -7.98 -7.87 -0.76
N PRO A 53 -7.46 -7.30 -1.86
CA PRO A 53 -6.65 -6.09 -1.85
C PRO A 53 -7.51 -4.83 -1.69
N ILE A 54 -7.10 -3.96 -0.78
CA ILE A 54 -7.63 -2.60 -0.65
C ILE A 54 -6.50 -1.58 -0.64
N ILE A 55 -6.85 -0.31 -0.87
CA ILE A 55 -5.93 0.82 -0.68
C ILE A 55 -6.30 1.54 0.61
N VAL A 56 -5.30 1.87 1.42
CA VAL A 56 -5.46 2.73 2.61
C VAL A 56 -4.61 3.98 2.51
N GLU A 57 -5.06 5.04 3.17
CA GLU A 57 -4.37 6.33 3.14
C GLU A 57 -3.04 6.30 3.90
N PHE A 58 -3.05 5.76 5.12
CA PHE A 58 -1.90 5.66 6.00
C PHE A 58 -1.89 4.35 6.80
N ILE A 59 -0.71 3.93 7.22
CA ILE A 59 -0.53 2.80 8.14
C ILE A 59 0.35 3.20 9.33
N ARG A 60 0.51 2.25 10.26
CA ARG A 60 1.57 2.26 11.27
C ARG A 60 2.34 0.94 11.19
N ALA A 61 3.55 0.96 10.69
CA ALA A 61 4.41 -0.20 10.48
C ALA A 61 5.36 -0.43 11.65
N ASP A 62 5.66 -1.70 11.92
CA ASP A 62 6.71 -2.09 12.88
C ASP A 62 8.13 -2.02 12.24
N GLY A 63 8.20 -1.99 10.91
CA GLY A 63 9.43 -1.89 10.12
C GLY A 63 9.14 -1.94 8.62
N GLY A 64 10.14 -1.64 7.79
CA GLY A 64 9.99 -1.60 6.34
C GLY A 64 11.29 -1.73 5.55
N LEU A 65 11.16 -1.95 4.24
CA LEU A 65 12.25 -2.03 3.27
C LEU A 65 12.00 -1.01 2.16
N ASP A 66 12.94 -0.08 1.97
CA ASP A 66 12.92 0.87 0.86
C ASP A 66 13.88 0.39 -0.22
N ILE A 67 13.42 0.39 -1.48
CA ILE A 67 14.21 0.02 -2.65
C ILE A 67 14.13 1.17 -3.65
N GLY A 68 15.25 1.89 -3.82
CA GLY A 68 15.35 3.00 -4.77
C GLY A 68 14.93 4.35 -4.20
N ASP A 69 15.21 4.58 -2.91
CA ASP A 69 15.03 5.87 -2.22
C ASP A 69 13.61 6.44 -2.35
N THR A 70 12.61 5.57 -2.21
CA THR A 70 11.20 5.96 -2.36
C THR A 70 10.63 6.62 -1.11
N LEU A 71 11.33 6.58 0.02
CA LEU A 71 10.95 7.12 1.32
C LEU A 71 9.71 6.42 1.89
N ILE A 72 9.92 5.66 2.97
CA ILE A 72 8.85 4.95 3.70
C ILE A 72 8.76 5.34 5.18
N GLY A 73 9.56 6.31 5.64
CA GLY A 73 9.65 6.68 7.05
C GLY A 73 8.41 7.40 7.61
N MET A 74 7.40 7.67 6.79
CA MET A 74 6.10 8.18 7.22
C MET A 74 5.13 7.09 7.68
N HIS A 75 5.44 5.82 7.40
CA HIS A 75 4.60 4.66 7.68
C HIS A 75 4.93 3.98 9.01
#